data_AF-A0A7V4GY63-F1
#
_entry.id   AF-A0A7V4GY63-F1
#
_cell.length_a   1.000
_cell.length_b   1.000
_cell.length_c   1.000
_cell.angle_alpha   90.00
_cell.angle_beta   90.00
_cell.angle_gamma   90.00
#
_symmetry.space_group_name_H-M   'P 1'
#
loop_
_entity.id
_entity.type
_entity.pdbx_description
1 polymer ?
#
loop_
_entity_poly.entity_id
_entity_poly.type
_entity_poly.pdbx_seq_one_letter_code
_entity_poly.pdbx_strand_id
1 'polypeptide(L)'
;MFFSKFVLVFNPKTHKNLYCMRTFISVYLAIFFISFTALAQDHENNIFISGKITDNSTGQPLAGANVYVKGTHIGTSADTSGIYEIRIPAGSELTVSYTGYEPIQVIVNKDKTWNVALSRKVIYLKYEEIPDANNIASLKDAEGKVYIPDEQLPAFPGGQMGFQKFIEQHTPRPDAFVNGDVYVNFTINENGFPEQIWVRRSLDPVLDSLAIRVISESPQWKPGMQNGKPVKVECTIPVSFVNEELYLITDEMPKFNGSEFGFRDYIQKNLNYPKDAYEKGIQGRVFIKFVVNQNGDVCNVKLAKGCHPLLDNESLRVVSSSPKWTPGKANGKNVAVQFTFPIVFSIPK
;
A
#
# COMPACT_ATOMS: atom_id res chain seq x y z
N MET A 1 -37.14 -55.26 16.78
CA MET A 1 -38.09 -55.86 15.82
C MET A 1 -38.70 -54.69 15.05
N PHE A 2 -38.43 -54.45 13.77
CA PHE A 2 -38.56 -55.33 12.61
C PHE A 2 -37.45 -55.07 11.58
N PHE A 3 -36.83 -56.14 11.08
CA PHE A 3 -36.02 -56.15 9.87
C PHE A 3 -36.95 -56.20 8.65
N SER A 4 -36.72 -55.35 7.63
CA SER A 4 -37.27 -55.57 6.29
C SER A 4 -36.13 -56.01 5.37
N LYS A 5 -36.18 -57.30 4.98
CA LYS A 5 -35.30 -57.95 4.01
C LYS A 5 -35.67 -57.47 2.60
N PHE A 6 -34.74 -56.85 1.89
CA PHE A 6 -34.80 -56.81 0.42
C PHE A 6 -34.17 -58.09 -0.13
N VAL A 7 -35.00 -58.96 -0.69
CA VAL A 7 -34.58 -60.14 -1.45
C VAL A 7 -34.32 -59.68 -2.89
N LEU A 8 -33.06 -59.75 -3.32
CA LEU A 8 -32.70 -59.60 -4.74
C LEU A 8 -33.05 -60.90 -5.49
N VAL A 9 -34.12 -60.86 -6.27
CA VAL A 9 -34.47 -61.90 -7.22
C VAL A 9 -33.57 -61.74 -8.45
N PHE A 10 -32.59 -62.64 -8.62
CA PHE A 10 -31.79 -62.72 -9.84
C PHE A 10 -32.59 -63.45 -10.94
N ASN A 11 -32.97 -62.71 -11.99
CA ASN A 11 -33.58 -63.27 -13.20
C ASN A 11 -32.48 -63.55 -14.25
N PRO A 12 -32.27 -64.81 -14.69
CA PRO A 12 -31.12 -65.20 -15.50
C PRO A 12 -31.43 -65.04 -17.00
N LYS A 13 -31.70 -63.83 -17.45
CA LYS A 13 -31.69 -63.48 -18.88
C LYS A 13 -31.26 -62.04 -19.05
N THR A 14 -29.95 -61.77 -19.12
CA THR A 14 -29.36 -60.60 -19.82
C THR A 14 -27.82 -60.62 -19.74
N HIS A 15 -27.18 -61.49 -20.52
CA HIS A 15 -25.72 -61.41 -20.72
C HIS A 15 -25.27 -60.10 -21.38
N LYS A 16 -26.19 -59.36 -22.04
CA LYS A 16 -25.91 -58.01 -22.58
C LYS A 16 -25.85 -56.91 -21.51
N ASN A 17 -26.50 -57.07 -20.36
CA ASN A 17 -26.50 -56.04 -19.31
C ASN A 17 -25.24 -56.07 -18.43
N LEU A 18 -24.59 -57.23 -18.26
CA LEU A 18 -23.33 -57.29 -17.51
C LEU A 18 -22.17 -56.58 -18.23
N TYR A 19 -22.15 -56.58 -19.57
CA TYR A 19 -21.14 -55.85 -20.34
C TYR A 19 -21.36 -54.33 -20.27
N CYS A 20 -22.63 -53.89 -20.32
CA CYS A 20 -23.01 -52.49 -20.18
C CYS A 20 -22.74 -51.98 -18.75
N MET A 21 -23.04 -52.76 -17.72
CA MET A 21 -22.80 -52.36 -16.33
C MET A 21 -21.30 -52.33 -15.98
N ARG A 22 -20.48 -53.26 -16.52
CA ARG A 22 -19.02 -53.23 -16.36
C ARG A 22 -18.38 -52.05 -17.08
N THR A 23 -18.88 -51.67 -18.25
CA THR A 23 -18.39 -50.47 -18.97
C THR A 23 -18.79 -49.18 -18.26
N PHE A 24 -20.00 -49.08 -17.71
CA PHE A 24 -20.39 -47.92 -16.91
C PHE A 24 -19.57 -47.78 -15.62
N ILE A 25 -19.31 -48.86 -14.88
CA ILE A 25 -18.50 -48.82 -13.66
C ILE A 25 -17.03 -48.49 -13.99
N SER A 26 -16.48 -49.01 -15.08
CA SER A 26 -15.10 -48.70 -15.48
C SER A 26 -14.94 -47.28 -16.03
N VAL A 27 -15.95 -46.71 -16.69
CA VAL A 27 -15.97 -45.29 -17.08
C VAL A 27 -16.11 -44.40 -15.84
N TYR A 28 -16.94 -44.75 -14.87
CA TYR A 28 -17.09 -43.96 -13.64
C TYR A 28 -15.82 -44.02 -12.77
N LEU A 29 -15.17 -45.19 -12.67
CA LEU A 29 -13.86 -45.32 -12.02
C LEU A 29 -12.77 -44.56 -12.77
N ALA A 30 -12.77 -44.56 -14.10
CA ALA A 30 -11.81 -43.78 -14.90
C ALA A 30 -12.04 -42.28 -14.72
N ILE A 31 -13.28 -41.79 -14.72
CA ILE A 31 -13.61 -40.38 -14.46
C ILE A 31 -13.26 -40.00 -13.01
N PHE A 32 -13.49 -40.89 -12.04
CA PHE A 32 -13.10 -40.69 -10.64
C PHE A 32 -11.56 -40.63 -10.51
N PHE A 33 -10.81 -41.49 -11.19
CA PHE A 33 -9.35 -41.44 -11.22
C PHE A 33 -8.81 -40.18 -11.95
N ILE A 34 -9.44 -39.76 -13.04
CA ILE A 34 -9.09 -38.51 -13.76
C ILE A 34 -9.37 -37.28 -12.88
N SER A 35 -10.49 -37.29 -12.13
CA SER A 35 -10.83 -36.22 -11.18
C SER A 35 -9.87 -36.21 -9.98
N PHE A 36 -9.42 -37.38 -9.52
CA PHE A 36 -8.43 -37.49 -8.45
C PHE A 36 -7.03 -37.05 -8.93
N THR A 37 -6.65 -37.29 -10.19
CA THR A 37 -5.42 -36.75 -10.77
C THR A 37 -5.51 -35.25 -11.06
N ALA A 38 -6.69 -34.72 -11.43
CA ALA A 38 -6.87 -33.30 -11.67
C ALA A 38 -6.78 -32.48 -10.37
N LEU A 39 -7.22 -33.05 -9.24
CA LEU A 39 -6.99 -32.47 -7.90
C LEU A 39 -5.59 -32.76 -7.34
N ALA A 40 -4.86 -33.74 -7.90
CA ALA A 40 -3.46 -34.03 -7.54
C ALA A 40 -2.42 -33.33 -8.43
N GLN A 41 -2.85 -32.58 -9.45
CA GLN A 41 -1.95 -31.85 -10.36
C GLN A 41 -1.72 -30.38 -9.96
N ASP A 42 -2.32 -29.90 -8.87
CA ASP A 42 -2.10 -28.53 -8.37
C ASP A 42 -1.15 -28.50 -7.16
N HIS A 43 -0.21 -29.44 -7.08
CA HIS A 43 0.85 -29.44 -6.07
C HIS A 43 2.16 -28.91 -6.65
N GLU A 44 2.34 -27.60 -6.50
CA GLU A 44 3.57 -26.91 -6.11
C GLU A 44 4.86 -27.19 -6.92
N ASN A 45 5.07 -26.44 -8.00
CA ASN A 45 6.43 -25.93 -8.28
C ASN A 45 6.72 -24.73 -7.35
N ASN A 46 6.50 -24.91 -6.05
CA ASN A 46 6.80 -23.87 -5.08
C ASN A 46 8.31 -23.83 -4.86
N ILE A 47 8.88 -22.68 -5.11
CA ILE A 47 10.31 -22.41 -4.99
C ILE A 47 10.59 -21.66 -3.69
N PHE A 48 11.77 -21.91 -3.14
CA PHE A 48 12.25 -21.30 -1.91
C PHE A 48 13.22 -20.16 -2.22
N ILE A 49 12.84 -18.96 -1.78
CA ILE A 49 13.65 -17.74 -1.93
C ILE A 49 14.04 -17.25 -0.55
N SER A 50 15.33 -16.99 -0.38
CA SER A 50 15.86 -16.40 0.84
C SER A 50 16.90 -15.36 0.52
N GLY A 51 17.23 -14.49 1.48
CA GLY A 51 18.31 -13.55 1.30
C GLY A 51 18.35 -12.50 2.39
N LYS A 52 19.18 -11.49 2.16
CA LYS A 52 19.31 -10.33 3.04
C LYS A 52 18.87 -9.06 2.32
N ILE A 53 18.08 -8.24 2.99
CA ILE A 53 17.64 -6.93 2.53
C ILE A 53 18.46 -5.87 3.25
N THR A 54 19.12 -5.03 2.48
CA THR A 54 19.97 -3.95 2.98
C THR A 54 19.67 -2.63 2.30
N ASP A 55 20.00 -1.54 2.98
CA ASP A 55 20.11 -0.22 2.38
C ASP A 55 21.25 -0.24 1.35
N ASN A 56 20.98 0.17 0.12
CA ASN A 56 21.97 0.17 -0.97
C ASN A 56 23.14 1.16 -0.73
N SER A 57 22.91 2.22 0.03
CA SER A 57 23.91 3.27 0.32
C SER A 57 24.74 2.99 1.56
N THR A 58 24.13 2.47 2.63
CA THR A 58 24.82 2.25 3.91
C THR A 58 25.22 0.80 4.14
N GLY A 59 24.63 -0.13 3.39
CA GLY A 59 24.77 -1.58 3.63
C GLY A 59 24.09 -2.06 4.91
N GLN A 60 23.39 -1.19 5.64
CA GLN A 60 22.70 -1.56 6.88
C GLN A 60 21.51 -2.49 6.58
N PRO A 61 21.22 -3.47 7.46
CA PRO A 61 20.07 -4.34 7.30
C PRO A 61 18.75 -3.57 7.45
N LEU A 62 17.79 -3.87 6.57
CA LEU A 62 16.45 -3.27 6.63
C LEU A 62 15.49 -4.23 7.35
N ALA A 63 15.47 -4.11 8.68
CA ALA A 63 14.58 -4.90 9.53
C ALA A 63 13.10 -4.54 9.26
N GLY A 64 12.25 -5.55 9.11
CA GLY A 64 10.83 -5.36 8.81
C GLY A 64 10.51 -5.06 7.33
N ALA A 65 11.50 -5.16 6.42
CA ALA A 65 11.24 -5.06 4.99
C ALA A 65 10.27 -6.15 4.51
N ASN A 66 9.24 -5.76 3.76
CA ASN A 66 8.18 -6.64 3.28
C ASN A 66 8.60 -7.31 1.97
N VAL A 67 8.40 -8.62 1.89
CA VAL A 67 8.65 -9.44 0.70
C VAL A 67 7.37 -10.20 0.37
N TYR A 68 6.75 -9.97 -0.77
CA TYR A 68 5.44 -10.55 -1.08
C TYR A 68 5.21 -10.79 -2.57
N VAL A 69 4.30 -11.72 -2.88
CA VAL A 69 3.86 -11.98 -4.25
C VAL A 69 2.64 -11.12 -4.56
N LYS A 70 2.76 -10.27 -5.57
CA LYS A 70 1.73 -9.28 -5.94
C LYS A 70 0.40 -9.96 -6.28
N GLY A 71 -0.69 -9.38 -5.76
CA GLY A 71 -2.05 -9.90 -5.99
C GLY A 71 -2.38 -11.16 -5.19
N THR A 72 -1.52 -11.58 -4.27
CA THR A 72 -1.74 -12.76 -3.40
C THR A 72 -1.57 -12.39 -1.92
N HIS A 73 -1.87 -13.34 -1.03
CA HIS A 73 -1.59 -13.24 0.40
C HIS A 73 -0.24 -13.87 0.80
N ILE A 74 0.58 -14.28 -0.17
CA ILE A 74 1.87 -14.92 0.09
C ILE A 74 2.91 -13.82 0.33
N GLY A 75 3.43 -13.73 1.55
CA GLY A 75 4.42 -12.73 1.94
C GLY A 75 5.14 -13.09 3.23
N THR A 76 6.26 -12.42 3.48
CA THR A 76 7.08 -12.49 4.69
C THR A 76 7.66 -11.11 4.99
N SER A 77 8.23 -10.94 6.17
CA SER A 77 8.98 -9.76 6.57
C SER A 77 10.41 -10.14 6.96
N ALA A 78 11.37 -9.29 6.63
CA ALA A 78 12.75 -9.48 7.07
C ALA A 78 12.92 -9.31 8.58
N ASP A 79 13.79 -10.12 9.17
CA ASP A 79 14.12 -10.07 10.60
C ASP A 79 15.00 -8.85 10.98
N THR A 80 15.44 -8.79 12.23
CA THR A 80 16.30 -7.69 12.74
C THR A 80 17.66 -7.61 12.06
N SER A 81 18.12 -8.69 11.43
CA SER A 81 19.33 -8.76 10.63
C SER A 81 19.06 -8.52 9.14
N GLY A 82 17.83 -8.19 8.76
CA GLY A 82 17.41 -7.99 7.38
C GLY A 82 17.26 -9.30 6.59
N ILE A 83 17.27 -10.46 7.25
CA ILE A 83 17.17 -11.76 6.59
C ILE A 83 15.71 -12.11 6.36
N TYR A 84 15.38 -12.62 5.18
CA TYR A 84 14.04 -13.06 4.84
C TYR A 84 14.05 -14.45 4.20
N GLU A 85 12.94 -15.16 4.33
CA GLU A 85 12.67 -16.43 3.67
C GLU A 85 11.20 -16.54 3.28
N ILE A 86 10.94 -17.00 2.05
CA ILE A 86 9.59 -17.14 1.51
C ILE A 86 9.49 -18.32 0.54
N ARG A 87 8.37 -19.03 0.59
CA ARG A 87 8.01 -20.06 -0.39
C ARG A 87 6.92 -19.51 -1.31
N ILE A 88 7.18 -19.52 -2.62
CA ILE A 88 6.31 -18.92 -3.64
C ILE A 88 6.15 -19.84 -4.84
N PRO A 89 5.04 -19.80 -5.60
CA PRO A 89 4.93 -20.52 -6.86
C PRO A 89 5.97 -20.04 -7.89
N ALA A 90 6.62 -20.96 -8.62
CA ALA A 90 7.53 -20.60 -9.70
C ALA A 90 6.83 -19.73 -10.75
N GLY A 91 7.51 -18.67 -11.20
CA GLY A 91 6.96 -17.67 -12.13
C GLY A 91 6.26 -16.50 -11.44
N SER A 92 6.20 -16.48 -10.10
CA SER A 92 5.62 -15.36 -9.34
C SER A 92 6.44 -14.07 -9.48
N GLU A 93 5.75 -12.93 -9.54
CA GLU A 93 6.34 -11.59 -9.39
C GLU A 93 6.49 -11.27 -7.90
N LEU A 94 7.72 -11.42 -7.40
CA LEU A 94 8.10 -11.11 -6.03
C LEU A 94 8.42 -9.61 -5.91
N THR A 95 7.80 -8.96 -4.94
CA THR A 95 8.03 -7.54 -4.61
C THR A 95 8.71 -7.43 -3.26
N VAL A 96 9.79 -6.66 -3.19
CA VAL A 96 10.47 -6.29 -1.95
C VAL A 96 10.30 -4.80 -1.74
N SER A 97 9.76 -4.42 -0.59
CA SER A 97 9.45 -3.04 -0.25
C SER A 97 9.79 -2.73 1.19
N TYR A 98 10.25 -1.52 1.43
CA TYR A 98 10.48 -0.98 2.76
C TYR A 98 10.14 0.51 2.74
N THR A 99 9.59 1.01 3.84
CA THR A 99 9.12 2.40 3.91
C THR A 99 10.25 3.38 3.62
N GLY A 100 10.05 4.28 2.67
CA GLY A 100 11.07 5.24 2.24
C GLY A 100 12.06 4.71 1.20
N TYR A 101 11.81 3.53 0.61
CA TYR A 101 12.65 2.90 -0.41
C TYR A 101 11.87 2.66 -1.71
N GLU A 102 12.58 2.64 -2.84
CA GLU A 102 12.00 2.26 -4.13
C GLU A 102 11.78 0.74 -4.13
N PRO A 103 10.55 0.23 -4.35
CA PRO A 103 10.30 -1.20 -4.32
C PRO A 103 10.94 -1.89 -5.52
N ILE A 104 11.55 -3.05 -5.28
CA ILE A 104 12.11 -3.89 -6.35
C ILE A 104 11.13 -5.02 -6.64
N GLN A 105 10.82 -5.21 -7.93
CA GLN A 105 9.98 -6.28 -8.44
C GLN A 105 10.83 -7.23 -9.29
N VAL A 106 10.68 -8.54 -9.10
CA VAL A 106 11.41 -9.55 -9.87
C VAL A 106 10.56 -10.80 -10.09
N ILE A 107 10.61 -11.36 -11.29
CA ILE A 107 10.02 -12.67 -11.59
C ILE A 107 11.03 -13.75 -11.24
N VAL A 108 10.62 -14.73 -10.43
CA VAL A 108 11.52 -15.79 -9.97
C VAL A 108 10.98 -17.16 -10.38
N ASN A 109 11.83 -17.95 -11.05
CA ASN A 109 11.44 -19.22 -11.67
C ASN A 109 12.13 -20.46 -11.05
N LYS A 110 13.04 -20.26 -10.10
CA LYS A 110 13.81 -21.33 -9.44
C LYS A 110 14.30 -20.89 -8.08
N ASP A 111 14.60 -21.87 -7.21
CA ASP A 111 15.23 -21.64 -5.90
C ASP A 111 16.50 -20.82 -6.04
N LYS A 112 16.63 -19.81 -5.18
CA LYS A 112 17.75 -18.88 -5.23
C LYS A 112 17.89 -18.09 -3.94
N THR A 113 19.12 -17.95 -3.46
CA THR A 113 19.47 -16.87 -2.52
C THR A 113 19.58 -15.55 -3.28
N TRP A 114 18.75 -14.58 -2.90
CA TRP A 114 18.68 -13.27 -3.52
C TRP A 114 18.83 -12.17 -2.48
N ASN A 115 20.03 -11.61 -2.39
CA ASN A 115 20.26 -10.42 -1.58
C ASN A 115 19.74 -9.19 -2.32
N VAL A 116 19.02 -8.33 -1.60
CA VAL A 116 18.32 -7.17 -2.15
C VAL A 116 18.88 -5.92 -1.50
N ALA A 117 19.55 -5.10 -2.29
CA ALA A 117 19.93 -3.77 -1.87
C ALA A 117 18.83 -2.80 -2.31
N LEU A 118 17.98 -2.36 -1.39
CA LEU A 118 16.97 -1.37 -1.69
C LEU A 118 17.62 0.01 -1.72
N SER A 119 17.45 0.72 -2.83
CA SER A 119 17.74 2.14 -2.87
C SER A 119 16.65 2.87 -2.12
N ARG A 120 17.02 3.75 -1.18
CA ARG A 120 16.09 4.74 -0.63
C ARG A 120 15.39 5.39 -1.80
N LYS A 121 14.11 5.72 -1.65
CA LYS A 121 13.37 6.44 -2.66
C LYS A 121 14.12 7.75 -2.87
N VAL A 122 14.94 7.79 -3.90
CA VAL A 122 15.66 8.98 -4.28
C VAL A 122 14.60 9.80 -4.93
N ILE A 123 14.06 10.76 -4.19
CA ILE A 123 13.46 11.91 -4.82
C ILE A 123 14.65 12.64 -5.42
N TYR A 124 15.07 12.16 -6.60
CA TYR A 124 15.61 13.08 -7.56
C TYR A 124 14.57 14.18 -7.67
N LEU A 125 15.04 15.40 -7.89
CA LEU A 125 14.25 16.40 -8.61
C LEU A 125 13.94 15.83 -10.00
N LYS A 126 13.18 14.73 -10.07
CA LYS A 126 12.55 14.21 -11.25
C LYS A 126 11.15 14.76 -11.19
N TYR A 127 10.93 15.62 -12.16
CA TYR A 127 9.66 15.86 -12.81
C TYR A 127 8.84 14.55 -12.85
N GLU A 128 8.05 14.25 -11.81
CA GLU A 128 6.97 13.28 -11.94
C GLU A 128 5.95 13.96 -12.86
N GLU A 129 5.67 13.33 -14.00
CA GLU A 129 4.61 13.75 -14.92
C GLU A 129 3.31 13.88 -14.12
N ILE A 130 2.88 15.12 -13.95
CA ILE A 130 1.71 15.52 -13.17
C ILE A 130 0.47 15.15 -14.00
N PRO A 131 -0.55 14.45 -13.45
CA PRO A 131 -1.77 14.07 -14.18
C PRO A 131 -2.70 15.21 -14.61
N ASP A 132 -2.31 16.47 -14.39
CA ASP A 132 -3.03 17.66 -14.86
C ASP A 132 -2.09 18.54 -15.67
N ALA A 133 -2.20 18.42 -17.00
CA ALA A 133 -1.33 18.99 -18.02
C ALA A 133 -1.42 20.53 -18.17
N ASN A 134 -1.70 21.30 -17.11
CA ASN A 134 -1.89 22.76 -17.21
C ASN A 134 -1.10 23.61 -16.20
N ASN A 135 -0.14 23.08 -15.43
CA ASN A 135 0.77 23.95 -14.66
C ASN A 135 2.19 23.36 -14.54
N ILE A 136 2.95 23.63 -15.60
CA ILE A 136 4.39 23.40 -15.73
C ILE A 136 5.16 24.29 -14.74
N ALA A 137 6.21 23.73 -14.13
CA ALA A 137 7.23 24.46 -13.38
C ALA A 137 7.75 25.68 -14.17
N SER A 138 7.75 26.87 -13.61
CA SER A 138 8.32 28.04 -14.30
C SER A 138 8.89 29.05 -13.34
N LEU A 139 10.21 29.06 -13.20
CA LEU A 139 10.94 30.32 -13.09
C LEU A 139 10.91 30.94 -14.48
N LYS A 140 10.21 32.07 -14.63
CA LYS A 140 10.31 32.94 -15.80
C LYS A 140 11.50 33.88 -15.58
N ASP A 141 12.43 33.99 -16.53
CA ASP A 141 13.28 35.19 -16.62
C ASP A 141 12.40 36.44 -16.88
N ALA A 142 13.00 37.64 -16.98
CA ALA A 142 12.25 38.85 -17.31
C ALA A 142 11.49 38.74 -18.64
N GLU A 143 11.84 37.74 -19.46
CA GLU A 143 11.31 37.39 -20.77
C GLU A 143 10.39 36.15 -20.78
N GLY A 144 10.12 35.50 -19.65
CA GLY A 144 9.15 34.39 -19.56
C GLY A 144 9.69 32.95 -19.73
N LYS A 145 11.01 32.74 -19.78
CA LYS A 145 11.61 31.43 -20.09
C LYS A 145 11.90 30.58 -18.85
N VAL A 146 11.56 29.30 -18.92
CA VAL A 146 11.76 28.28 -17.86
C VAL A 146 13.24 27.87 -17.77
N TYR A 147 13.87 28.05 -16.60
CA TYR A 147 15.29 27.70 -16.38
C TYR A 147 15.47 26.50 -15.43
N ILE A 148 16.28 25.53 -15.85
CA ILE A 148 16.87 24.49 -15.01
C ILE A 148 18.40 24.66 -15.14
N PRO A 149 19.15 24.88 -14.03
CA PRO A 149 20.60 24.90 -14.10
C PRO A 149 21.11 23.54 -14.58
N ASP A 150 21.85 23.54 -15.69
CA ASP A 150 22.45 22.36 -16.29
C ASP A 150 23.77 21.94 -15.61
N GLU A 151 24.42 22.86 -14.89
CA GLU A 151 25.71 22.61 -14.23
C GLU A 151 25.58 22.07 -12.80
N GLN A 152 24.86 22.77 -11.92
CA GLN A 152 24.74 22.36 -10.52
C GLN A 152 23.38 22.76 -9.95
N LEU A 153 22.67 21.80 -9.38
CA LEU A 153 21.43 22.05 -8.64
C LEU A 153 21.75 22.41 -7.18
N PRO A 154 20.83 23.12 -6.50
CA PRO A 154 20.96 23.33 -5.07
C PRO A 154 21.08 22.02 -4.30
N ALA A 155 21.92 22.00 -3.27
CA ALA A 155 22.12 20.80 -2.47
C ALA A 155 22.15 21.13 -0.97
N PHE A 156 21.39 20.36 -0.20
CA PHE A 156 21.39 20.45 1.25
C PHE A 156 22.77 20.07 1.83
N PRO A 157 23.23 20.68 2.94
CA PRO A 157 24.46 20.27 3.62
C PRO A 157 24.47 18.80 4.01
N GLY A 158 25.46 18.04 3.55
CA GLY A 158 25.49 16.58 3.76
C GLY A 158 24.54 15.79 2.83
N GLY A 159 24.04 16.44 1.77
CA GLY A 159 23.18 15.84 0.76
C GLY A 159 21.87 15.33 1.36
N GLN A 160 21.34 14.26 0.76
CA GLN A 160 20.07 13.66 1.18
C GLN A 160 20.07 13.18 2.63
N MET A 161 21.20 12.62 3.10
CA MET A 161 21.32 12.12 4.47
C MET A 161 21.29 13.25 5.50
N GLY A 162 22.00 14.34 5.21
CA GLY A 162 21.96 15.55 6.03
C GLY A 162 20.54 16.13 6.07
N PHE A 163 19.86 16.15 4.93
CA PHE A 163 18.48 16.63 4.85
C PHE A 163 17.53 15.76 5.67
N GLN A 164 17.59 14.43 5.50
CA GLN A 164 16.74 13.52 6.25
C GLN A 164 16.96 13.66 7.76
N LYS A 165 18.22 13.67 8.21
CA LYS A 165 18.56 13.86 9.62
C LYS A 165 18.06 15.20 10.14
N PHE A 166 18.15 16.25 9.34
CA PHE A 166 17.61 17.56 9.67
C PHE A 166 16.08 17.50 9.84
N ILE A 167 15.35 16.91 8.88
CA ILE A 167 13.89 16.73 8.98
C ILE A 167 13.55 15.97 10.27
N GLU A 168 14.14 14.79 10.49
CA GLU A 168 13.88 13.96 11.68
C GLU A 168 14.12 14.68 13.01
N GLN A 169 15.08 15.60 13.06
CA GLN A 169 15.43 16.38 14.26
C GLN A 169 14.55 17.62 14.45
N HIS A 170 13.98 18.17 13.39
CA HIS A 170 13.27 19.46 13.41
C HIS A 170 11.76 19.32 13.21
N THR A 171 11.25 18.18 12.76
CA THR A 171 9.82 17.87 12.77
C THR A 171 9.42 17.24 14.10
N PRO A 172 8.62 17.90 14.95
CA PRO A 172 8.03 17.22 16.09
C PRO A 172 7.16 16.07 15.59
N ARG A 173 7.24 14.91 16.25
CA ARG A 173 6.34 13.79 15.96
C ARG A 173 4.91 14.24 16.27
N PRO A 174 3.99 14.23 15.29
CA PRO A 174 2.60 14.57 15.56
C PRO A 174 2.00 13.60 16.59
N ASP A 175 1.14 14.10 17.47
CA ASP A 175 0.40 13.26 18.43
C ASP A 175 -0.68 12.40 17.74
N ALA A 176 -1.21 12.88 16.61
CA ALA A 176 -2.17 12.15 15.77
C ALA A 176 -1.43 11.28 14.74
N PHE A 177 -1.95 10.09 14.41
CA PHE A 177 -1.37 9.25 13.35
C PHE A 177 -1.25 10.05 12.05
N VAL A 178 -0.02 10.21 11.57
CA VAL A 178 0.28 10.84 10.30
C VAL A 178 1.25 9.95 9.57
N ASN A 179 0.87 9.60 8.34
CA ASN A 179 1.73 8.91 7.40
C ASN A 179 1.54 9.55 6.02
N GLY A 180 2.51 10.35 5.64
CA GLY A 180 2.56 11.04 4.35
C GLY A 180 3.47 12.26 4.38
N ASP A 181 3.43 13.01 3.29
CA ASP A 181 4.29 14.17 3.12
C ASP A 181 3.48 15.44 2.84
N VAL A 182 3.90 16.54 3.46
CA VAL A 182 3.55 17.89 3.00
C VAL A 182 4.57 18.30 1.95
N TYR A 183 4.12 18.68 0.75
CA TYR A 183 5.02 19.14 -0.30
C TYR A 183 5.17 20.65 -0.20
N VAL A 184 6.35 21.08 0.17
CA VAL A 184 6.70 22.49 0.33
C VAL A 184 7.44 22.96 -0.90
N ASN A 185 6.98 24.04 -1.49
CA ASN A 185 7.65 24.74 -2.57
C ASN A 185 8.34 26.00 -2.01
N PHE A 186 9.55 26.28 -2.49
CA PHE A 186 10.36 27.42 -2.08
C PHE A 186 11.45 27.70 -3.11
N THR A 187 12.07 28.86 -3.03
CA THR A 187 13.20 29.25 -3.88
C THR A 187 14.49 29.21 -3.06
N ILE A 188 15.51 28.48 -3.50
CA ILE A 188 16.88 28.67 -3.00
C ILE A 188 17.48 29.86 -3.74
N ASN A 189 17.86 30.92 -3.02
CA ASN A 189 18.51 32.09 -3.59
C ASN A 189 20.00 31.83 -3.88
N GLU A 190 20.66 32.83 -4.46
CA GLU A 190 22.08 32.78 -4.87
C GLU A 190 23.03 32.56 -3.69
N ASN A 191 22.58 32.92 -2.48
CA ASN A 191 23.32 32.72 -1.24
C ASN A 191 23.02 31.37 -0.58
N GLY A 192 22.15 30.54 -1.17
CA GLY A 192 21.80 29.23 -0.64
C GLY A 192 20.73 29.26 0.45
N PHE A 193 19.97 30.34 0.60
CA PHE A 193 18.89 30.41 1.60
C PHE A 193 17.52 30.21 0.96
N PRO A 194 16.59 29.51 1.64
CA PRO A 194 15.22 29.38 1.18
C PRO A 194 14.45 30.70 1.34
N GLU A 195 13.68 31.06 0.33
CA GLU A 195 12.74 32.18 0.32
C GLU A 195 11.45 31.76 -0.40
N GLN A 196 10.40 32.59 -0.35
CA GLN A 196 9.13 32.31 -1.04
C GLN A 196 8.55 30.92 -0.73
N ILE A 197 8.48 30.56 0.56
CA ILE A 197 8.08 29.22 1.02
C ILE A 197 6.55 29.12 1.10
N TRP A 198 5.96 28.11 0.47
CA TRP A 198 4.52 27.83 0.50
C TRP A 198 4.21 26.34 0.36
N VAL A 199 3.03 25.92 0.82
CA VAL A 199 2.59 24.53 0.69
C VAL A 199 1.96 24.30 -0.68
N ARG A 200 2.60 23.44 -1.47
CA ARG A 200 2.10 23.00 -2.78
C ARG A 200 1.09 21.88 -2.68
N ARG A 201 1.32 20.93 -1.77
CA ARG A 201 0.38 19.84 -1.46
C ARG A 201 0.31 19.65 0.04
N SER A 202 -0.85 19.96 0.60
CA SER A 202 -1.13 19.73 2.01
C SER A 202 -1.37 18.24 2.27
N LEU A 203 -0.81 17.76 3.38
CA LEU A 203 -1.18 16.48 3.97
C LEU A 203 -2.30 16.66 4.98
N ASP A 204 -2.13 17.66 5.84
CA ASP A 204 -3.06 18.12 6.86
C ASP A 204 -2.75 19.59 7.16
N PRO A 205 -3.76 20.48 7.26
CA PRO A 205 -3.54 21.90 7.50
C PRO A 205 -2.72 22.24 8.76
N VAL A 206 -2.78 21.40 9.80
CA VAL A 206 -1.98 21.58 11.03
C VAL A 206 -0.50 21.38 10.74
N LEU A 207 -0.17 20.39 9.91
CA LEU A 207 1.21 20.02 9.56
C LEU A 207 1.86 20.98 8.58
N ASP A 208 1.07 21.69 7.79
CA ASP A 208 1.55 22.67 6.81
C ASP A 208 2.44 23.74 7.46
N SER A 209 2.04 24.24 8.63
CA SER A 209 2.79 25.23 9.39
C SER A 209 4.15 24.70 9.87
N LEU A 210 4.21 23.43 10.29
CA LEU A 210 5.44 22.76 10.70
C LEU A 210 6.35 22.53 9.49
N ALA A 211 5.79 22.14 8.35
CA ALA A 211 6.55 21.93 7.13
C ALA A 211 7.21 23.21 6.64
N ILE A 212 6.47 24.33 6.62
CA ILE A 212 7.01 25.66 6.28
C ILE A 212 8.14 26.05 7.24
N ARG A 213 7.90 25.89 8.56
CA ARG A 213 8.90 26.21 9.59
C ARG A 213 10.20 25.43 9.38
N VAL A 214 10.11 24.12 9.16
CA VAL A 214 11.27 23.25 8.97
C VAL A 214 12.10 23.69 7.76
N ILE A 215 11.45 24.02 6.63
CA ILE A 215 12.17 24.55 5.46
C ILE A 215 12.76 25.94 5.76
N SER A 216 12.03 26.82 6.43
CA SER A 216 12.49 28.16 6.80
C SER A 216 13.70 28.13 7.76
N GLU A 217 13.78 27.13 8.63
CA GLU A 217 14.88 26.93 9.59
C GLU A 217 16.03 26.09 9.00
N SER A 218 15.97 25.74 7.72
CA SER A 218 17.02 24.93 7.09
C SER A 218 18.37 25.68 7.04
N PRO A 219 19.50 24.96 7.19
CA PRO A 219 20.83 25.54 7.05
C PRO A 219 21.07 26.04 5.63
N GLN A 220 22.12 26.84 5.46
CA GLN A 220 22.54 27.33 4.14
C GLN A 220 22.83 26.16 3.18
N TRP A 221 22.14 26.14 2.05
CA TRP A 221 22.30 25.18 0.98
C TRP A 221 23.49 25.55 0.10
N LYS A 222 24.07 24.58 -0.60
CA LYS A 222 24.85 24.89 -1.80
C LYS A 222 23.89 25.48 -2.83
N PRO A 223 24.15 26.67 -3.39
CA PRO A 223 23.26 27.25 -4.38
C PRO A 223 23.32 26.46 -5.69
N GLY A 224 22.31 26.67 -6.54
CA GLY A 224 22.39 26.24 -7.93
C GLY A 224 23.42 27.09 -8.68
N MET A 225 24.16 26.49 -9.60
CA MET A 225 25.18 27.17 -10.40
C MET A 225 24.83 27.07 -11.89
N GLN A 226 25.09 28.14 -12.62
CA GLN A 226 25.01 28.20 -14.07
C GLN A 226 26.09 29.14 -14.62
N ASN A 227 26.87 28.68 -15.60
CA ASN A 227 28.05 29.37 -16.11
C ASN A 227 29.00 29.81 -14.99
N GLY A 228 29.16 28.97 -13.96
CA GLY A 228 29.97 29.28 -12.78
C GLY A 228 29.45 30.39 -11.86
N LYS A 229 28.22 30.88 -12.07
CA LYS A 229 27.55 31.88 -11.21
C LYS A 229 26.39 31.25 -10.43
N PRO A 230 26.16 31.64 -9.17
CA PRO A 230 25.00 31.17 -8.43
C PRO A 230 23.72 31.75 -9.05
N VAL A 231 22.67 30.93 -9.11
CA VAL A 231 21.36 31.29 -9.64
C VAL A 231 20.26 30.86 -8.67
N LYS A 232 19.14 31.60 -8.68
CA LYS A 232 17.94 31.21 -7.94
C LYS A 232 17.33 29.95 -8.55
N VAL A 233 16.87 29.05 -7.69
CA VAL A 233 16.27 27.79 -8.13
C VAL A 233 15.05 27.48 -7.29
N GLU A 234 13.91 27.28 -7.95
CA GLU A 234 12.69 26.79 -7.33
C GLU A 234 12.83 25.31 -7.00
N CYS A 235 12.49 24.93 -5.78
CA CYS A 235 12.56 23.59 -5.25
C CYS A 235 11.17 23.19 -4.74
N THR A 236 10.86 21.90 -4.85
CA THR A 236 9.71 21.31 -4.16
C THR A 236 10.20 20.09 -3.42
N ILE A 237 9.98 20.07 -2.11
CA ILE A 237 10.49 19.00 -1.24
C ILE A 237 9.36 18.47 -0.37
N PRO A 238 9.24 17.15 -0.23
CA PRO A 238 8.36 16.56 0.77
C PRO A 238 8.99 16.66 2.16
N VAL A 239 8.25 17.24 3.09
CA VAL A 239 8.50 17.12 4.52
C VAL A 239 7.64 15.96 5.02
N SER A 240 8.30 14.83 5.30
CA SER A 240 7.65 13.61 5.74
C SER A 240 7.26 13.70 7.21
N PHE A 241 5.99 13.39 7.49
CA PHE A 241 5.48 13.22 8.84
C PHE A 241 5.11 11.75 9.00
N VAL A 242 5.89 11.03 9.82
CA VAL A 242 5.67 9.62 10.12
C VAL A 242 5.80 9.47 11.63
N ASN A 243 4.74 9.02 12.29
CA ASN A 243 4.78 8.71 13.72
C ASN A 243 4.49 7.25 14.05
N GLU A 244 4.02 6.43 13.10
CA GLU A 244 3.72 5.01 13.32
C GLU A 244 4.03 4.16 12.08
N GLU A 245 4.60 2.97 12.29
CA GLU A 245 4.76 1.95 11.26
C GLU A 245 3.38 1.42 10.82
N LEU A 246 3.15 1.39 9.52
CA LEU A 246 1.88 0.98 8.93
C LEU A 246 1.94 -0.47 8.48
N TYR A 247 1.09 -1.31 9.05
CA TYR A 247 0.97 -2.73 8.72
C TYR A 247 -0.22 -2.97 7.78
N LEU A 248 -0.10 -3.94 6.89
CA LEU A 248 -1.23 -4.49 6.12
C LEU A 248 -1.82 -5.73 6.80
N ILE A 249 -0.96 -6.49 7.48
CA ILE A 249 -1.27 -7.74 8.17
C ILE A 249 -0.47 -7.73 9.48
N THR A 250 -1.08 -8.22 10.54
CA THR A 250 -0.51 -8.27 11.89
C THR A 250 -0.82 -9.60 12.56
N ASP A 251 -0.16 -9.92 13.68
CA ASP A 251 -0.42 -11.15 14.46
C ASP A 251 -1.87 -11.16 14.99
N GLU A 252 -2.32 -10.00 15.47
CA GLU A 252 -3.72 -9.76 15.81
C GLU A 252 -4.25 -8.59 14.97
N MET A 253 -5.26 -8.83 14.14
CA MET A 253 -5.90 -7.76 13.36
C MET A 253 -6.78 -6.86 14.26
N PRO A 254 -6.90 -5.56 13.94
CA PRO A 254 -7.82 -4.66 14.64
C PRO A 254 -9.26 -5.17 14.62
N LYS A 255 -9.98 -4.99 15.73
CA LYS A 255 -11.36 -5.46 15.90
C LYS A 255 -12.29 -4.31 16.23
N PHE A 256 -13.41 -4.21 15.53
CA PHE A 256 -14.43 -3.22 15.84
C PHE A 256 -15.41 -3.80 16.84
N ASN A 257 -15.57 -3.15 18.01
CA ASN A 257 -16.40 -3.67 19.11
C ASN A 257 -16.10 -5.15 19.45
N GLY A 258 -14.83 -5.55 19.40
CA GLY A 258 -14.39 -6.92 19.68
C GLY A 258 -14.71 -7.96 18.60
N SER A 259 -15.31 -7.56 17.47
CA SER A 259 -15.68 -8.44 16.36
C SER A 259 -14.95 -8.04 15.06
N GLU A 260 -14.55 -9.03 14.28
CA GLU A 260 -14.02 -8.82 12.92
C GLU A 260 -15.12 -8.37 11.94
N PHE A 261 -16.39 -8.64 12.26
CA PHE A 261 -17.54 -8.28 11.43
C PHE A 261 -18.29 -7.05 11.92
N GLY A 262 -18.05 -6.60 13.17
CA GLY A 262 -18.82 -5.54 13.80
C GLY A 262 -18.82 -4.22 13.02
N PHE A 263 -17.78 -3.97 12.23
CA PHE A 263 -17.71 -2.78 11.40
C PHE A 263 -18.75 -2.79 10.27
N ARG A 264 -19.07 -3.96 9.68
CA ARG A 264 -20.13 -4.07 8.67
C ARG A 264 -21.48 -3.65 9.24
N ASP A 265 -21.79 -4.10 10.45
CA ASP A 265 -23.04 -3.76 11.13
C ASP A 265 -23.10 -2.29 11.48
N TYR A 266 -21.98 -1.71 11.93
CA TYR A 266 -21.87 -0.26 12.15
C TYR A 266 -22.15 0.53 10.87
N ILE A 267 -21.51 0.16 9.76
CA ILE A 267 -21.73 0.82 8.47
C ILE A 267 -23.21 0.71 8.09
N GLN A 268 -23.81 -0.49 8.10
CA GLN A 268 -25.23 -0.65 7.74
C GLN A 268 -26.18 0.21 8.59
N LYS A 269 -25.88 0.40 9.88
CA LYS A 269 -26.71 1.19 10.79
C LYS A 269 -26.51 2.71 10.65
N ASN A 270 -25.33 3.15 10.22
CA ASN A 270 -24.93 4.57 10.20
C ASN A 270 -24.77 5.15 8.79
N LEU A 271 -24.92 4.31 7.76
CA LEU A 271 -24.85 4.71 6.36
C LEU A 271 -26.16 5.39 5.95
N ASN A 272 -26.06 6.64 5.53
CA ASN A 272 -27.16 7.45 5.04
C ASN A 272 -27.13 7.44 3.51
N TYR A 273 -28.05 6.72 2.87
CA TYR A 273 -28.18 6.80 1.41
C TYR A 273 -28.56 8.24 1.02
N PRO A 274 -27.73 9.00 0.26
CA PRO A 274 -28.07 10.37 -0.10
C PRO A 274 -29.37 10.42 -0.90
N LYS A 275 -30.32 11.27 -0.48
CA LYS A 275 -31.66 11.37 -1.08
C LYS A 275 -31.60 11.58 -2.61
N ASP A 276 -30.77 12.52 -3.05
CA ASP A 276 -30.55 12.81 -4.47
C ASP A 276 -30.00 11.60 -5.25
N ALA A 277 -29.15 10.78 -4.61
CA ALA A 277 -28.62 9.58 -5.24
C ALA A 277 -29.72 8.51 -5.35
N TYR A 278 -30.54 8.37 -4.32
CA TYR A 278 -31.66 7.42 -4.29
C TYR A 278 -32.71 7.77 -5.35
N GLU A 279 -33.15 9.03 -5.42
CA GLU A 279 -34.15 9.51 -6.39
C GLU A 279 -33.67 9.38 -7.84
N LYS A 280 -32.38 9.53 -8.09
CA LYS A 280 -31.75 9.37 -9.41
C LYS A 280 -31.39 7.92 -9.76
N GLY A 281 -31.69 6.95 -8.88
CA GLY A 281 -31.36 5.54 -9.10
C GLY A 281 -29.86 5.25 -9.11
N ILE A 282 -29.02 6.12 -8.52
CA ILE A 282 -27.57 5.98 -8.51
C ILE A 282 -27.19 4.93 -7.47
N GLN A 283 -26.62 3.82 -7.93
CA GLN A 283 -26.15 2.69 -7.13
C GLN A 283 -24.68 2.40 -7.42
N GLY A 284 -24.01 1.67 -6.54
CA GLY A 284 -22.63 1.27 -6.81
C GLY A 284 -21.88 0.77 -5.59
N ARG A 285 -20.59 0.54 -5.79
CA ARG A 285 -19.65 0.14 -4.75
C ARG A 285 -18.53 1.17 -4.64
N VAL A 286 -18.34 1.69 -3.44
CA VAL A 286 -17.27 2.62 -3.08
C VAL A 286 -16.23 1.85 -2.27
N PHE A 287 -14.95 2.02 -2.57
CA PHE A 287 -13.86 1.44 -1.80
C PHE A 287 -13.15 2.55 -1.02
N ILE A 288 -13.17 2.45 0.30
CA ILE A 288 -12.52 3.40 1.20
C ILE A 288 -11.27 2.76 1.80
N LYS A 289 -10.14 3.43 1.67
CA LYS A 289 -8.90 3.10 2.35
C LYS A 289 -8.80 3.93 3.63
N PHE A 290 -8.44 3.32 4.74
CA PHE A 290 -8.25 4.02 6.01
C PHE A 290 -7.26 3.27 6.90
N VAL A 291 -6.86 3.88 8.00
CA VAL A 291 -5.95 3.30 8.99
C VAL A 291 -6.64 3.26 10.34
N VAL A 292 -6.48 2.14 11.06
CA VAL A 292 -6.74 2.05 12.50
C VAL A 292 -5.39 2.17 13.20
N ASN A 293 -5.16 3.25 13.95
CA ASN A 293 -3.87 3.52 14.59
C ASN A 293 -3.63 2.62 15.84
N GLN A 294 -2.46 2.73 16.48
CA GLN A 294 -2.13 1.96 17.69
C GLN A 294 -3.04 2.24 18.90
N ASN A 295 -3.74 3.38 18.88
CA ASN A 295 -4.74 3.73 19.89
C ASN A 295 -6.11 3.11 19.56
N GLY A 296 -6.36 2.72 18.32
CA GLY A 296 -7.65 2.21 17.84
C GLY A 296 -8.50 3.25 17.11
N ASP A 297 -8.01 4.46 16.88
CA ASP A 297 -8.76 5.51 16.20
C ASP A 297 -8.64 5.35 14.67
N VAL A 298 -9.73 5.66 13.95
CA VAL A 298 -9.75 5.65 12.48
C VAL A 298 -9.21 6.97 11.94
N CYS A 299 -8.25 6.90 11.02
CA CYS A 299 -7.57 8.04 10.43
C CYS A 299 -7.17 7.77 8.97
N ASN A 300 -6.65 8.80 8.29
CA ASN A 300 -6.20 8.74 6.89
C ASN A 300 -7.25 8.13 5.93
N VAL A 301 -8.52 8.49 6.15
CA VAL A 301 -9.66 8.00 5.37
C VAL A 301 -9.65 8.61 3.98
N LYS A 302 -9.48 7.79 2.95
CA LYS A 302 -9.30 8.19 1.55
C LYS A 302 -10.12 7.33 0.62
N LEU A 303 -10.58 7.92 -0.48
CA LEU A 303 -11.25 7.21 -1.55
C LEU A 303 -10.21 6.38 -2.32
N ALA A 304 -10.34 5.06 -2.29
CA ALA A 304 -9.50 4.16 -3.09
C ALA A 304 -10.09 3.97 -4.49
N LYS A 305 -11.42 3.82 -4.57
CA LYS A 305 -12.17 3.75 -5.82
C LYS A 305 -13.59 4.22 -5.59
N GLY A 306 -13.96 5.32 -6.24
CA GLY A 306 -15.31 5.86 -6.21
C GLY A 306 -16.24 5.24 -7.25
N CYS A 307 -17.52 5.57 -7.12
CA CYS A 307 -18.53 5.27 -8.15
C CYS A 307 -19.39 6.48 -8.49
N HIS A 308 -19.65 7.37 -7.54
CA HIS A 308 -20.37 8.62 -7.76
C HIS A 308 -20.12 9.57 -6.59
N PRO A 309 -19.86 10.88 -6.81
CA PRO A 309 -19.47 11.82 -5.75
C PRO A 309 -20.40 11.84 -4.52
N LEU A 310 -21.71 11.73 -4.74
CA LEU A 310 -22.69 11.65 -3.65
C LEU A 310 -22.46 10.45 -2.71
N LEU A 311 -22.21 9.27 -3.30
CA LEU A 311 -21.97 8.03 -2.56
C LEU A 311 -20.56 8.01 -1.95
N ASP A 312 -19.60 8.58 -2.66
CA ASP A 312 -18.20 8.69 -2.23
C ASP A 312 -18.09 9.57 -0.97
N ASN A 313 -18.75 10.73 -0.96
CA ASN A 313 -18.76 11.65 0.18
C ASN A 313 -19.40 11.02 1.43
N GLU A 314 -20.52 10.32 1.26
CA GLU A 314 -21.16 9.61 2.37
C GLU A 314 -20.27 8.48 2.91
N SER A 315 -19.62 7.75 2.01
CA SER A 315 -18.68 6.68 2.37
C SER A 315 -17.50 7.19 3.18
N LEU A 316 -16.93 8.34 2.77
CA LEU A 316 -15.88 9.03 3.52
C LEU A 316 -16.38 9.47 4.90
N ARG A 317 -17.57 10.07 4.98
CA ARG A 317 -18.15 10.55 6.25
C ARG A 317 -18.36 9.40 7.25
N VAL A 318 -19.02 8.31 6.83
CA VAL A 318 -19.38 7.22 7.74
C VAL A 318 -18.14 6.49 8.26
N VAL A 319 -17.12 6.29 7.44
CA VAL A 319 -15.85 5.68 7.87
C VAL A 319 -15.08 6.61 8.80
N SER A 320 -15.00 7.90 8.48
CA SER A 320 -14.36 8.90 9.35
C SER A 320 -15.05 9.09 10.70
N SER A 321 -16.35 8.79 10.77
CA SER A 321 -17.14 8.87 12.02
C SER A 321 -17.08 7.58 12.84
N SER A 322 -16.26 6.61 12.43
CA SER A 322 -16.15 5.33 13.13
C SER A 322 -15.70 5.53 14.58
N PRO A 323 -16.39 4.91 15.55
CA PRO A 323 -15.90 4.77 16.91
C PRO A 323 -14.54 4.06 16.96
N LYS A 324 -13.94 4.12 18.16
CA LYS A 324 -12.67 3.51 18.49
C LYS A 324 -12.71 1.97 18.36
N TRP A 325 -11.67 1.42 17.75
CA TRP A 325 -11.44 0.00 17.56
C TRP A 325 -10.54 -0.54 18.66
N THR A 326 -10.51 -1.86 18.81
CA THR A 326 -9.35 -2.54 19.39
C THR A 326 -8.22 -2.50 18.35
N PRO A 327 -7.03 -1.95 18.68
CA PRO A 327 -5.91 -1.86 17.74
C PRO A 327 -5.37 -3.24 17.39
N GLY A 328 -4.65 -3.30 16.28
CA GLY A 328 -3.93 -4.51 15.88
C GLY A 328 -2.64 -4.66 16.70
N LYS A 329 -2.09 -5.88 16.76
CA LYS A 329 -0.81 -6.13 17.41
C LYS A 329 0.17 -6.86 16.50
N ALA A 330 1.41 -6.40 16.49
CA ALA A 330 2.56 -7.10 15.93
C ALA A 330 3.64 -7.22 17.02
N ASN A 331 4.18 -8.42 17.22
CA ASN A 331 5.17 -8.72 18.26
C ASN A 331 4.72 -8.27 19.66
N GLY A 332 3.42 -8.42 19.95
CA GLY A 332 2.81 -8.03 21.22
C GLY A 332 2.67 -6.52 21.46
N LYS A 333 3.05 -5.66 20.50
CA LYS A 333 2.87 -4.21 20.58
C LYS A 333 1.70 -3.78 19.71
N ASN A 334 0.94 -2.77 20.16
CA ASN A 334 -0.09 -2.15 19.33
C ASN A 334 0.55 -1.45 18.14
N VAL A 335 -0.04 -1.61 16.96
CA VAL A 335 0.48 -1.04 15.71
C VAL A 335 -0.65 -0.48 14.84
N ALA A 336 -0.32 0.44 13.93
CA ALA A 336 -1.26 0.96 12.96
C ALA A 336 -1.49 -0.03 11.82
N VAL A 337 -2.74 -0.23 11.40
CA VAL A 337 -3.09 -1.18 10.34
C VAL A 337 -3.97 -0.50 9.29
N GLN A 338 -3.60 -0.65 8.02
CA GLN A 338 -4.36 -0.11 6.88
C GLN A 338 -5.42 -1.11 6.40
N PHE A 339 -6.63 -0.61 6.18
CA PHE A 339 -7.73 -1.34 5.57
C PHE A 339 -8.12 -0.76 4.22
N THR A 340 -8.73 -1.60 3.39
CA THR A 340 -9.58 -1.16 2.28
C THR A 340 -10.92 -1.85 2.42
N PHE A 341 -11.99 -1.07 2.57
CA PHE A 341 -13.32 -1.58 2.87
C PHE A 341 -14.32 -1.19 1.77
N PRO A 342 -15.06 -2.16 1.20
CA PRO A 342 -16.10 -1.88 0.22
C PRO A 342 -17.43 -1.53 0.89
N ILE A 343 -18.02 -0.38 0.52
CA ILE A 343 -19.37 0.04 0.88
C ILE A 343 -20.25 -0.10 -0.36
N VAL A 344 -21.39 -0.77 -0.21
CA VAL A 344 -22.32 -1.05 -1.32
C VAL A 344 -23.60 -0.26 -1.10
N PHE A 345 -23.97 0.55 -2.10
CA PHE A 345 -25.26 1.23 -2.17
C PHE A 345 -26.15 0.48 -3.16
N SER A 346 -27.24 -0.09 -2.67
CA SER A 346 -28.26 -0.76 -3.48
C SER A 346 -29.65 -0.31 -3.05
N ILE A 347 -30.52 -0.06 -4.02
CA ILE A 347 -31.95 0.21 -3.81
C ILE A 347 -32.63 -1.15 -3.83
N PRO A 348 -33.41 -1.51 -2.79
CA PRO A 348 -34.22 -2.72 -2.79
C PRO A 348 -35.11 -2.77 -4.03
N LYS A 349 -35.20 -3.96 -4.65
CA LYS A 349 -36.08 -4.20 -5.80
C LYS A 349 -37.52 -4.38 -5.39
#